data_AF-A0A0M8T673-F1
#
_entry.id   AF-A0A0M8T673-F1
#
_cell.length_a   1.000
_cell.length_b   1.000
_cell.length_c   1.000
_cell.angle_alpha   90.00
_cell.angle_beta   90.00
_cell.angle_gamma   90.00
#
_symmetry.space_group_name_H-M   'P 1'
#
loop_
_entity.id
_entity.type
_entity.pdbx_description
1 polymer ?
#
loop_
_entity_poly.entity_id
_entity_poly.type
_entity_poly.pdbx_seq_one_letter_code
_entity_poly.pdbx_strand_id
1 'polypeptide(L)'
;GQGAGGARWLGRAEVPADARFLGLGGRAGGPRLRDGSYRLWNTDPKSGFGPGDDPLYITMPVQWVVADAGTHLAFHDNTWDGRVLLREGQEGAGSGADRPGTSELRLEGGPLRCWVLVGTPARVAQGWAALTGSPAVPPEWALGYQHARGGFGSAAEVRRGGGGGGGGGGGVGGGEGGVGRQGGGRGFAG
;
A
#
# COMPACT_ATOMS: atom_id res chain seq x y z
N GLY A 1 -7.69 40.05 0.00
CA GLY A 1 -6.32 40.15 -0.54
C GLY A 1 -6.02 38.89 -1.31
N GLN A 2 -5.63 39.00 -2.58
CA GLN A 2 -5.25 37.88 -3.43
C GLN A 2 -3.96 37.25 -2.87
N GLY A 3 -4.07 36.02 -2.35
CA GLY A 3 -2.93 35.27 -1.85
C GLY A 3 -2.05 34.83 -3.02
N ALA A 4 -0.76 35.15 -2.97
CA ALA A 4 0.23 34.72 -3.94
C ALA A 4 0.11 33.21 -4.22
N GLY A 5 -0.19 32.85 -5.46
CA GLY A 5 -0.29 31.45 -5.87
C GLY A 5 1.07 30.80 -5.73
N GLY A 6 1.21 29.84 -4.81
CA GLY A 6 2.41 29.03 -4.68
C GLY A 6 2.78 28.33 -5.99
N ALA A 7 4.06 28.03 -6.19
CA ALA A 7 4.55 27.39 -7.40
C ALA A 7 3.87 26.03 -7.62
N ARG A 8 3.23 25.84 -8.78
CA ARG A 8 2.61 24.56 -9.18
C ARG A 8 3.47 23.88 -10.22
N TRP A 9 3.56 22.55 -10.17
CA TRP A 9 4.39 21.78 -11.09
C TRP A 9 3.55 20.80 -11.90
N LEU A 10 3.90 20.68 -13.18
CA LEU A 10 3.42 19.65 -14.09
C LEU A 10 4.63 19.00 -14.75
N GLY A 11 4.79 17.70 -14.59
CA GLY A 11 5.77 16.89 -15.31
C GLY A 11 5.04 15.85 -16.16
N ARG A 12 5.47 15.65 -17.40
CA ARG A 12 4.97 14.60 -18.29
C ARG A 12 6.14 13.79 -18.82
N ALA A 13 6.03 12.47 -18.77
CA ALA A 13 6.92 11.53 -19.41
C ALA A 13 6.13 10.64 -20.37
N GLU A 14 6.68 10.39 -21.55
CA GLU A 14 6.26 9.30 -22.42
C GLU A 14 7.07 8.05 -22.08
N VAL A 15 6.42 6.89 -22.13
CA VAL A 15 7.04 5.60 -21.82
C VAL A 15 6.79 4.62 -22.96
N PRO A 16 7.64 3.59 -23.12
CA PRO A 16 7.44 2.54 -24.11
C PRO A 16 6.03 1.91 -24.06
N ALA A 17 5.57 1.36 -25.18
CA ALA A 17 4.22 0.84 -25.32
C ALA A 17 3.91 -0.34 -24.37
N ASP A 18 4.93 -1.15 -24.10
CA ASP A 18 4.93 -2.30 -23.21
C ASP A 18 5.12 -1.94 -21.73
N ALA A 19 5.42 -0.66 -21.43
CA ALA A 19 5.73 -0.21 -20.08
C ALA A 19 4.58 -0.43 -19.10
N ARG A 20 4.92 -0.85 -17.87
CA ARG A 20 4.00 -1.10 -16.75
C ARG A 20 4.41 -0.30 -15.52
N PHE A 21 3.41 0.28 -14.86
CA PHE A 21 3.60 1.18 -13.73
C PHE A 21 3.41 0.44 -12.39
N LEU A 22 4.29 0.71 -11.42
CA LEU A 22 4.18 0.21 -10.05
C LEU A 22 4.54 1.31 -9.03
N GLY A 23 4.28 1.05 -7.75
CA GLY A 23 4.66 1.91 -6.64
C GLY A 23 3.54 2.84 -6.19
N LEU A 24 3.87 4.09 -5.93
CA LEU A 24 3.01 5.13 -5.35
C LEU A 24 2.47 4.83 -3.93
N GLY A 25 3.03 3.87 -3.22
CA GLY A 25 2.62 3.47 -1.86
C GLY A 25 1.59 2.33 -1.85
N GLY A 26 0.81 2.24 -0.77
CA GLY A 26 -0.26 1.26 -0.62
C GLY A 26 -1.46 1.65 -1.47
N ARG A 27 -1.75 0.86 -2.52
CA ARG A 27 -2.92 1.04 -3.38
C ARG A 27 -3.81 -0.20 -3.29
N ALA A 28 -5.13 0.00 -3.20
CA ALA A 28 -6.09 -1.09 -3.08
C ALA A 28 -6.19 -1.96 -4.35
N GLY A 29 -5.71 -1.46 -5.50
CA GLY A 29 -5.74 -2.18 -6.79
C GLY A 29 -4.61 -3.21 -6.99
N GLY A 30 -3.76 -3.43 -5.99
CA GLY A 30 -2.58 -4.29 -6.09
C GLY A 30 -1.32 -3.54 -6.56
N PRO A 31 -0.20 -4.27 -6.80
CA PRO A 31 1.10 -3.65 -7.03
C PRO A 31 1.24 -2.97 -8.40
N ARG A 32 0.47 -3.42 -9.41
CA ARG A 32 0.47 -2.85 -10.75
C ARG A 32 -0.58 -1.74 -10.84
N LEU A 33 -0.13 -0.55 -11.18
CA LEU A 33 -0.99 0.60 -11.43
C LEU A 33 -1.53 0.50 -12.87
N ARG A 34 -2.81 0.84 -13.03
CA ARG A 34 -3.56 0.80 -14.28
C ARG A 34 -3.77 2.24 -14.77
N ASP A 35 -4.40 2.38 -15.94
CA ASP A 35 -4.94 3.66 -16.37
C ASP A 35 -5.78 4.30 -15.26
N GLY A 36 -5.50 5.55 -14.97
CA GLY A 36 -6.22 6.24 -13.92
C GLY A 36 -5.43 7.36 -13.29
N SER A 37 -5.88 7.73 -12.10
CA SER A 37 -5.35 8.86 -11.39
C SER A 37 -5.20 8.57 -9.91
N TYR A 38 -3.98 8.80 -9.40
CA TYR A 38 -3.54 8.40 -8.08
C TYR A 38 -3.18 9.64 -7.28
N ARG A 39 -3.88 9.90 -6.18
CA ARG A 39 -3.58 11.05 -5.33
C ARG A 39 -2.36 10.76 -4.46
N LEU A 40 -1.54 11.78 -4.25
CA LEU A 40 -0.35 11.73 -3.40
C LEU A 40 -0.64 12.33 -2.02
N TRP A 41 -1.56 11.70 -1.28
CA TRP A 41 -2.00 12.21 0.02
C TRP A 41 -2.39 11.07 0.96
N ASN A 42 -1.92 11.05 2.20
CA ASN A 42 -2.31 10.01 3.15
C ASN A 42 -3.74 10.24 3.62
N THR A 43 -4.56 9.19 3.68
CA THR A 43 -5.95 9.26 4.15
C THR A 43 -6.28 8.02 4.98
N ASP A 44 -7.05 8.22 6.04
CA ASP A 44 -7.66 7.16 6.83
C ASP A 44 -9.08 6.89 6.30
N PRO A 45 -9.29 5.83 5.50
CA PRO A 45 -10.62 5.38 5.10
C PRO A 45 -11.32 4.73 6.30
N LYS A 46 -11.91 5.58 7.15
CA LYS A 46 -12.57 5.28 8.44
C LYS A 46 -13.55 4.09 8.43
N SER A 47 -14.02 3.63 7.27
CA SER A 47 -15.02 2.57 7.09
C SER A 47 -14.46 1.27 6.48
N GLY A 48 -13.14 1.10 6.48
CA GLY A 48 -12.47 0.07 5.67
C GLY A 48 -12.34 0.51 4.21
N PHE A 49 -11.58 -0.26 3.42
CA PHE A 49 -11.36 0.04 2.00
C PHE A 49 -11.52 -1.24 1.15
N GLY A 50 -12.01 -1.07 -0.07
CA GLY A 50 -12.16 -2.09 -1.10
C GLY A 50 -11.24 -1.85 -2.30
N PRO A 51 -11.20 -2.78 -3.26
CA PRO A 51 -10.39 -2.64 -4.48
C PRO A 51 -10.74 -1.35 -5.24
N GLY A 52 -9.72 -0.54 -5.53
CA GLY A 52 -9.86 0.73 -6.26
C GLY A 52 -9.98 1.98 -5.37
N ASP A 53 -10.14 1.83 -4.06
CA ASP A 53 -10.15 2.97 -3.14
C ASP A 53 -8.79 3.68 -3.11
N ASP A 54 -8.84 5.00 -3.21
CA ASP A 54 -7.68 5.88 -3.28
C ASP A 54 -7.98 7.28 -2.69
N PRO A 55 -7.07 7.88 -1.90
CA PRO A 55 -5.82 7.31 -1.39
C PRO A 55 -5.97 6.58 -0.05
N LEU A 56 -4.93 5.83 0.34
CA LEU A 56 -4.89 5.05 1.58
C LEU A 56 -3.88 5.61 2.60
N TYR A 57 -3.61 4.86 3.67
CA TYR A 57 -2.77 5.25 4.80
C TYR A 57 -1.34 5.64 4.42
N ILE A 58 -0.76 4.98 3.42
CA ILE A 58 0.64 5.18 3.02
C ILE A 58 0.70 5.50 1.54
N THR A 59 0.95 6.76 1.23
CA THR A 59 1.38 7.22 -0.08
C THR A 59 2.88 7.45 -0.06
N MET A 60 3.60 6.88 -1.02
CA MET A 60 5.01 7.20 -1.28
C MET A 60 5.13 7.73 -2.70
N PRO A 61 5.68 8.94 -2.96
CA PRO A 61 5.78 9.52 -4.31
C PRO A 61 6.93 8.90 -5.14
N VAL A 62 6.99 7.57 -5.15
CA VAL A 62 7.97 6.73 -5.83
C VAL A 62 7.25 5.90 -6.87
N GLN A 63 7.50 6.17 -8.15
CA GLN A 63 6.95 5.42 -9.28
C GLN A 63 8.02 4.54 -9.90
N TRP A 64 7.69 3.28 -10.18
CA TRP A 64 8.48 2.39 -11.01
C TRP A 64 7.81 2.23 -12.36
N VAL A 65 8.59 2.25 -13.42
CA VAL A 65 8.17 1.95 -14.79
C VAL A 65 9.06 0.85 -15.31
N VAL A 66 8.46 -0.27 -15.66
CA VAL A 66 9.16 -1.46 -16.15
C VAL A 66 8.71 -1.70 -17.58
N ALA A 67 9.67 -1.71 -18.50
CA ALA A 67 9.50 -2.09 -19.90
C ALA A 67 10.61 -3.09 -20.27
N ASP A 68 10.47 -3.77 -21.40
CA ASP A 68 11.43 -4.72 -21.95
C ASP A 68 12.78 -4.05 -22.23
N ALA A 69 12.74 -2.79 -22.70
CA ALA A 69 13.94 -1.99 -22.93
C ALA A 69 14.67 -1.56 -21.64
N GLY A 70 14.00 -1.65 -20.48
CA GLY A 70 14.60 -1.32 -19.20
C GLY A 70 13.60 -0.82 -18.14
N THR A 71 14.12 -0.58 -16.94
CA THR A 71 13.36 -0.06 -15.81
C THR A 71 13.86 1.31 -15.40
N HIS A 72 12.94 2.18 -15.02
CA HIS A 72 13.28 3.37 -14.26
C HIS A 72 12.40 3.56 -13.03
N LEU A 73 12.95 4.23 -12.03
CA LEU A 73 12.25 4.70 -10.85
C LEU A 73 12.33 6.22 -10.81
N ALA A 74 11.18 6.88 -10.66
CA ALA A 74 11.08 8.32 -10.44
C ALA A 74 10.57 8.59 -9.02
N PHE A 75 11.36 9.29 -8.22
CA PHE A 75 11.01 9.73 -6.86
C PHE A 75 10.90 11.25 -6.82
N HIS A 76 9.81 11.75 -6.24
CA HIS A 76 9.57 13.18 -6.05
C HIS A 76 9.57 13.50 -4.55
N ASP A 77 10.60 14.20 -4.06
CA ASP A 77 10.69 14.65 -2.65
C ASP A 77 9.88 15.94 -2.45
N ASN A 78 8.56 15.76 -2.46
CA ASN A 78 7.59 16.80 -2.25
C ASN A 78 6.42 16.28 -1.40
N THR A 79 6.07 17.03 -0.35
CA THR A 79 5.03 16.69 0.63
C THR A 79 3.70 17.41 0.40
N TRP A 80 3.61 18.23 -0.64
CA TRP A 80 2.38 18.94 -1.00
C TRP A 80 1.40 17.99 -1.69
N ASP A 81 0.12 18.37 -1.68
CA ASP A 81 -0.89 17.63 -2.42
C ASP A 81 -0.52 17.56 -3.90
N GLY A 82 -0.80 16.41 -4.48
CA GLY A 82 -0.36 16.06 -5.80
C GLY A 82 -1.08 14.85 -6.33
N ARG A 83 -0.86 14.59 -7.61
CA ARG A 83 -1.53 13.51 -8.33
C ARG A 83 -0.66 13.01 -9.46
N VAL A 84 -0.70 11.70 -9.67
CA VAL A 84 -0.11 11.06 -10.84
C VAL A 84 -1.25 10.58 -11.74
N LEU A 85 -1.24 10.96 -13.01
CA LEU A 85 -2.15 10.43 -14.03
C LEU A 85 -1.38 9.48 -14.92
N LEU A 86 -1.91 8.27 -15.11
CA LEU A 86 -1.28 7.21 -15.88
C LEU A 86 -2.15 6.83 -17.06
N ARG A 87 -1.49 6.62 -18.20
CA ARG A 87 -2.06 5.92 -19.35
C ARG A 87 -1.04 4.91 -19.85
N GLU A 88 -1.44 3.66 -19.95
CA GLU A 88 -0.64 2.59 -20.48
C GLU A 88 -0.50 2.72 -22.00
N GLY A 89 0.67 2.35 -22.48
CA GLY A 89 0.90 2.23 -23.91
C GLY A 89 0.20 1.00 -24.48
N GLN A 90 0.20 0.90 -25.81
CA GLN A 90 -0.34 -0.24 -26.54
C GLN A 90 0.61 -0.62 -27.65
N GLU A 91 1.14 -1.84 -27.58
CA GLU A 91 1.94 -2.40 -28.67
C GLU A 91 1.07 -2.59 -29.91
N GLY A 92 1.64 -2.33 -31.07
CA GLY A 92 0.98 -2.59 -32.35
C GLY A 92 0.78 -4.09 -32.58
N ALA A 93 -0.36 -4.46 -33.15
CA ALA A 93 -0.55 -5.82 -33.65
C ALA A 93 0.15 -5.98 -35.01
N GLY A 94 1.17 -6.83 -35.10
CA GLY A 94 1.86 -7.12 -36.36
C GLY A 94 2.65 -5.93 -36.91
N SER A 95 2.12 -5.29 -37.97
CA SER A 95 2.72 -4.11 -38.61
C SER A 95 2.18 -2.77 -38.10
N GLY A 96 1.27 -2.79 -37.12
CA GLY A 96 0.75 -1.57 -36.49
C GLY A 96 1.84 -0.81 -35.73
N ALA A 97 1.74 0.52 -35.69
CA ALA A 97 2.65 1.33 -34.90
C ALA A 97 2.34 1.23 -33.39
N ASP A 98 3.38 1.14 -32.59
CA ASP A 98 3.29 1.24 -31.14
C ASP A 98 2.77 2.59 -30.70
N ARG A 99 1.91 2.58 -29.68
CA ARG A 99 1.44 3.80 -29.01
C ARG A 99 2.10 3.92 -27.64
N PRO A 100 2.88 4.98 -27.37
CA PRO A 100 3.54 5.15 -26.09
C PRO A 100 2.53 5.37 -24.97
N GLY A 101 2.90 4.93 -23.77
CA GLY A 101 2.19 5.29 -22.54
C GLY A 101 2.59 6.67 -22.05
N THR A 102 1.88 7.19 -21.05
CA THR A 102 2.20 8.46 -20.39
C THR A 102 2.11 8.37 -18.88
N SER A 103 3.03 9.07 -18.21
CA SER A 103 2.98 9.36 -16.77
C SER A 103 3.01 10.87 -16.58
N GLU A 104 2.04 11.41 -15.85
CA GLU A 104 1.90 12.84 -15.61
C GLU A 104 1.81 13.13 -14.11
N LEU A 105 2.79 13.87 -13.59
CA LEU A 105 2.80 14.34 -12.21
C LEU A 105 2.25 15.77 -12.15
N ARG A 106 1.34 16.01 -11.21
CA ARG A 106 0.89 17.35 -10.80
C ARG A 106 1.17 17.56 -9.33
N LEU A 107 1.74 18.70 -8.97
CA LEU A 107 1.96 19.13 -7.58
C LEU A 107 1.36 20.52 -7.37
N GLU A 108 0.60 20.69 -6.29
CA GLU A 108 -0.08 21.96 -5.98
C GLU A 108 0.84 23.00 -5.33
N GLY A 109 2.06 22.59 -4.94
CA GLY A 109 3.04 23.44 -4.28
C GLY A 109 4.39 22.77 -4.08
N GLY A 110 5.23 23.42 -3.28
CA GLY A 110 6.51 22.87 -2.83
C GLY A 110 7.64 22.86 -3.87
N PRO A 111 8.84 22.43 -3.47
CA PRO A 111 9.98 22.34 -4.37
C PRO A 111 9.82 21.17 -5.34
N LEU A 112 10.27 21.35 -6.59
CA LEU A 112 10.45 20.23 -7.51
C LEU A 112 11.84 19.63 -7.31
N ARG A 113 11.94 18.64 -6.42
CA ARG A 113 13.15 17.82 -6.23
C ARG A 113 12.84 16.41 -6.69
N CYS A 114 13.50 15.95 -7.74
CA CYS A 114 13.28 14.62 -8.29
C CYS A 114 14.59 13.86 -8.51
N TRP A 115 14.50 12.53 -8.35
CA TRP A 115 15.56 11.58 -8.64
C TRP A 115 15.01 10.55 -9.61
N VAL A 116 15.79 10.26 -10.64
CA VAL A 116 15.48 9.21 -11.61
C VAL A 116 16.63 8.20 -11.61
N LEU A 117 16.30 6.94 -11.32
CA LEU A 117 17.22 5.81 -11.35
C LEU A 117 16.85 4.94 -12.54
N VAL A 118 17.83 4.58 -13.38
CA VAL A 118 17.59 3.80 -14.62
C VAL A 118 18.49 2.57 -14.63
N GLY A 119 17.95 1.42 -15.06
CA GLY A 119 18.72 0.20 -15.24
C GLY A 119 17.86 -1.05 -15.23
N THR A 120 18.46 -2.17 -14.85
CA THR A 120 17.70 -3.39 -14.54
C THR A 120 16.93 -3.20 -13.23
N PRO A 121 15.82 -3.93 -13.00
CA PRO A 121 15.07 -3.84 -11.75
C PRO A 121 15.94 -3.98 -10.50
N ALA A 122 16.92 -4.89 -10.52
CA ALA A 122 17.86 -5.09 -9.41
C ALA A 122 18.79 -3.88 -9.19
N ARG A 123 19.31 -3.26 -10.26
CA ARG A 123 20.14 -2.05 -10.14
C ARG A 123 19.34 -0.86 -9.62
N VAL A 124 18.11 -0.70 -10.09
CA VAL A 124 17.20 0.35 -9.63
C VAL A 124 16.89 0.15 -8.14
N ALA A 125 16.63 -1.07 -7.69
CA ALA A 125 16.40 -1.39 -6.28
C ALA A 125 17.62 -1.07 -5.41
N GLN A 126 18.82 -1.45 -5.86
CA GLN A 126 20.07 -1.15 -5.15
C GLN A 126 20.35 0.36 -5.08
N GLY A 127 20.17 1.07 -6.19
CA GLY A 127 20.34 2.52 -6.24
C GLY A 127 19.33 3.24 -5.34
N TRP A 128 18.10 2.74 -5.27
CA TRP A 128 17.08 3.25 -4.35
C TRP A 128 17.49 3.05 -2.89
N ALA A 129 17.91 1.84 -2.51
CA ALA A 129 18.38 1.56 -1.16
C ALA A 129 19.61 2.41 -0.78
N ALA A 130 20.53 2.66 -1.71
CA ALA A 130 21.67 3.54 -1.49
C ALA A 130 21.24 5.01 -1.28
N LEU A 131 20.16 5.46 -1.95
CA LEU A 131 19.65 6.82 -1.84
C LEU A 131 18.84 7.05 -0.54
N THR A 132 17.98 6.10 -0.17
CA THR A 132 17.04 6.26 0.96
C THR A 132 17.46 5.56 2.24
N GLY A 133 18.53 4.78 2.19
CA GLY A 133 18.93 3.86 3.25
C GLY A 133 18.34 2.46 3.05
N SER A 134 19.14 1.46 3.42
CA SER A 134 18.72 0.06 3.43
C SER A 134 17.74 -0.21 4.57
N PRO A 135 16.71 -1.06 4.36
CA PRO A 135 15.86 -1.52 5.44
C PRO A 135 16.67 -2.15 6.57
N ALA A 136 16.32 -1.82 7.82
CA ALA A 136 16.90 -2.49 8.98
C ALA A 136 16.52 -3.97 8.98
N VAL A 137 17.46 -4.85 9.32
CA VAL A 137 17.18 -6.27 9.50
C VAL A 137 16.31 -6.42 10.76
N PRO A 138 15.08 -6.93 10.65
CA PRO A 138 14.24 -7.12 11.82
C PRO A 138 14.84 -8.23 12.72
N PRO A 139 14.65 -8.17 14.05
CA PRO A 139 15.02 -9.27 14.92
C PRO A 139 14.20 -10.53 14.56
N GLU A 140 14.77 -11.72 14.76
CA GLU A 140 14.17 -12.99 14.30
C GLU A 140 12.73 -13.19 14.80
N TRP A 141 12.43 -12.79 16.04
CA TRP A 141 11.10 -12.92 16.64
C TRP A 141 10.02 -12.12 15.91
N ALA A 142 10.38 -11.07 15.16
CA ALA A 142 9.42 -10.27 14.39
C ALA A 142 8.92 -11.01 13.15
N LEU A 143 9.63 -12.05 12.70
CA LEU A 143 9.21 -12.94 11.60
C LEU A 143 8.39 -14.14 12.09
N GLY A 144 8.26 -14.32 13.41
CA GLY A 144 7.42 -15.34 14.02
C GLY A 144 5.93 -14.99 13.98
N TYR A 145 5.10 -15.91 14.45
CA TYR A 145 3.65 -15.71 14.53
C TYR A 145 3.30 -14.57 15.50
N GLN A 146 2.56 -13.58 15.02
CA GLN A 146 2.09 -12.44 15.82
C GLN A 146 0.60 -12.59 16.13
N HIS A 147 0.25 -12.49 17.41
CA HIS A 147 -1.15 -12.43 17.86
C HIS A 147 -1.51 -10.99 18.21
N ALA A 148 -2.39 -10.37 17.42
CA ALA A 148 -2.85 -9.00 17.64
C ALA A 148 -4.38 -8.91 17.60
N ARG A 149 -4.95 -8.19 18.55
CA ARG A 149 -6.38 -7.83 18.60
C ARG A 149 -6.49 -6.34 18.90
N GLY A 150 -7.47 -5.67 18.28
CA GLY A 150 -7.76 -4.26 18.54
C GLY A 150 -8.23 -4.03 19.98
N GLY A 151 -7.27 -3.86 20.89
CA GLY A 151 -7.49 -3.68 22.33
C GLY A 151 -7.53 -5.00 23.11
N PHE A 152 -6.66 -5.10 24.11
CA PHE A 152 -6.84 -6.01 25.25
C PHE A 152 -7.35 -5.17 26.42
N GLY A 153 -8.50 -5.54 27.00
CA GLY A 153 -9.14 -4.80 28.08
C GLY A 153 -8.48 -5.01 29.44
N SER A 154 -7.64 -6.05 29.60
CA SER A 154 -6.87 -6.28 30.82
C SER A 154 -5.64 -7.17 30.62
N ALA A 155 -4.68 -7.10 31.54
CA ALA A 155 -3.52 -8.00 31.58
C ALA A 155 -3.90 -9.49 31.75
N ALA A 156 -5.07 -9.77 32.33
CA ALA A 156 -5.58 -11.14 32.44
C ALA A 156 -6.02 -11.71 31.07
N GLU A 157 -6.60 -10.88 30.21
CA GLU A 157 -6.97 -11.28 28.84
C GLU A 157 -5.74 -11.55 27.97
N VAL A 158 -4.69 -10.72 28.10
CA VAL A 158 -3.40 -10.93 27.41
C VAL A 158 -2.80 -12.29 27.79
N ARG A 159 -2.75 -12.61 29.09
CA ARG A 159 -2.20 -13.88 29.57
C ARG A 159 -2.99 -15.11 29.13
N ARG A 160 -4.32 -14.99 29.00
CA ARG A 160 -5.16 -16.08 28.51
C ARG A 160 -4.87 -16.40 27.04
N GLY A 161 -4.59 -15.39 26.21
CA GLY A 161 -4.21 -15.59 24.81
C GLY A 161 -2.86 -16.30 24.62
N GLY A 162 -1.93 -16.17 25.59
CA GLY A 162 -0.61 -16.79 25.55
C GLY A 162 -0.52 -18.22 26.12
N GLY A 163 -1.58 -18.75 26.73
CA GLY A 163 -1.53 -20.00 27.51
C GLY A 163 -1.89 -21.30 26.78
N GLY A 164 -2.12 -21.28 25.46
CA GLY A 164 -2.70 -22.40 24.71
C GLY A 164 -1.73 -23.48 24.20
N GLY A 165 -0.51 -23.58 24.75
CA GLY A 165 0.50 -24.53 24.26
C GLY A 165 1.30 -25.17 25.39
N GLY A 166 0.75 -26.21 26.01
CA GLY A 166 1.45 -27.03 27.01
C GLY A 166 0.71 -28.35 27.23
N GLY A 167 1.37 -29.46 26.91
CA GLY A 167 0.78 -30.80 26.87
C GLY A 167 0.37 -31.41 28.21
N GLY A 168 -0.52 -32.39 28.10
CA GLY A 168 -1.01 -33.30 29.15
C GLY A 168 -2.38 -33.81 28.67
N GLY A 169 -2.59 -35.06 28.25
CA GLY A 169 -2.08 -36.29 28.84
C GLY A 169 -3.12 -36.87 29.80
N GLY A 170 -4.20 -37.43 29.25
CA GLY A 170 -5.04 -38.47 29.90
C GLY A 170 -6.05 -38.03 30.97
N GLY A 171 -7.27 -38.58 30.88
CA GLY A 171 -8.20 -38.67 32.02
C GLY A 171 -9.68 -38.58 31.67
N VAL A 172 -10.26 -39.72 31.32
CA VAL A 172 -11.70 -39.93 31.15
C VAL A 172 -12.40 -39.78 32.52
N GLY A 173 -13.51 -39.03 32.58
CA GLY A 173 -14.34 -38.95 33.77
C GLY A 173 -15.75 -38.48 33.42
N GLY A 174 -16.66 -39.44 33.25
CA GLY A 174 -18.08 -39.21 33.03
C GLY A 174 -18.78 -38.60 34.24
N GLY A 175 -19.85 -37.85 33.97
CA GLY A 175 -20.73 -37.30 34.99
C GLY A 175 -21.90 -36.57 34.33
N GLU A 176 -22.99 -37.31 34.13
CA GLU A 176 -24.32 -36.79 33.80
C GLU A 176 -24.80 -35.78 34.85
N GLY A 177 -25.63 -34.81 34.41
CA GLY A 177 -26.52 -34.11 35.32
C GLY A 177 -26.98 -32.73 34.85
N GLY A 178 -28.26 -32.62 34.51
CA GLY A 178 -29.02 -31.40 34.82
C GLY A 178 -29.47 -30.53 33.63
N VAL A 179 -30.62 -30.91 33.08
CA VAL A 179 -31.53 -30.03 32.34
C VAL A 179 -31.88 -28.80 33.19
N GLY A 180 -31.72 -27.61 32.62
CA GLY A 180 -32.16 -26.35 33.20
C GLY A 180 -32.58 -25.36 32.12
N ARG A 181 -33.86 -25.43 31.73
CA ARG A 181 -34.53 -24.57 30.75
C ARG A 181 -35.20 -23.41 31.50
N GLN A 182 -34.82 -22.17 31.21
CA GLN A 182 -35.55 -20.91 31.45
C GLN A 182 -34.93 -19.89 30.48
N GLY A 183 -35.62 -19.18 29.58
CA GLY A 183 -37.03 -18.83 29.49
C GLY A 183 -37.19 -17.33 29.71
N GLY A 184 -37.23 -16.53 28.62
CA GLY A 184 -37.96 -15.26 28.58
C GLY A 184 -37.13 -13.98 28.43
N GLY A 185 -37.53 -13.14 27.45
CA GLY A 185 -37.36 -11.69 27.53
C GLY A 185 -36.90 -11.00 26.25
N ARG A 186 -37.86 -10.62 25.39
CA ARG A 186 -37.70 -9.71 24.25
C ARG A 186 -37.27 -8.30 24.70
N GLY A 187 -36.63 -7.54 23.82
CA GLY A 187 -36.53 -6.08 23.91
C GLY A 187 -35.91 -5.45 22.67
N PHE A 188 -36.72 -4.73 21.89
CA PHE A 188 -36.40 -4.00 20.67
C PHE A 188 -35.67 -2.66 20.93
N ALA A 189 -34.88 -2.27 19.94
CA ALA A 189 -34.65 -0.94 19.34
C ALA A 189 -34.68 0.36 20.18
N GLY A 190 -33.69 1.20 19.86
CA GLY A 190 -33.67 2.65 19.95
C GLY A 190 -32.57 3.18 19.04
#